data_AF-A0A9J6EKV2-F1
#
_entry.id   AF-A0A9J6EKV2-F1
#
_cell.length_a   1.000
_cell.length_b   1.000
_cell.length_c   1.000
_cell.angle_alpha   90.00
_cell.angle_beta   90.00
_cell.angle_gamma   90.00
#
_symmetry.space_group_name_H-M   'P 1'
#
loop_
_entity.id
_entity.type
_entity.pdbx_description
1 polymer ?
#
loop_
_entity_poly.entity_id
_entity_poly.type
_entity_poly.pdbx_seq_one_letter_code
_entity_poly.pdbx_strand_id
1 'polypeptide(L)'
;MSSRRRQWTSSGIGPCPQVAPETFLAPVAQLGAPVLGTSQWDRHTRQPGRTSYASVCQEKPVIRTPKHPLCLMVARQKDSHTLQVATFADERALKERMNLTYSDNMAMAPVAVFDIDLDDFYGKCGRGMSPLIRAIATGPV
;
A
#
# COMPACT_ATOMS: atom_id res chain seq x y z
N MET A 1 25.22 -4.88 -26.93
CA MET A 1 25.00 -5.13 -25.48
C MET A 1 23.50 -5.08 -25.22
N SER A 2 22.90 -6.24 -24.96
CA SER A 2 21.45 -6.42 -24.87
C SER A 2 20.91 -5.87 -23.55
N SER A 3 20.12 -4.79 -23.61
CA SER A 3 19.35 -4.26 -22.50
C SER A 3 18.22 -5.24 -22.17
N ARG A 4 18.38 -6.00 -21.09
CA ARG A 4 17.30 -6.83 -20.53
C ARG A 4 16.23 -5.91 -19.95
N ARG A 5 15.23 -5.56 -20.75
CA ARG A 5 13.95 -5.05 -20.24
C ARG A 5 13.36 -6.15 -19.35
N ARG A 6 13.33 -5.92 -18.02
CA ARG A 6 12.56 -6.77 -17.10
C ARG A 6 11.10 -6.63 -17.50
N GLN A 7 10.57 -7.68 -18.14
CA GLN A 7 9.14 -7.82 -18.38
C GLN A 7 8.46 -7.95 -17.02
N TRP A 8 7.69 -6.92 -16.68
CA TRP A 8 6.71 -6.99 -15.60
C TRP A 8 5.54 -7.84 -16.08
N THR A 9 5.56 -9.14 -15.78
CA THR A 9 4.42 -10.02 -16.03
C THR A 9 3.34 -9.72 -15.00
N SER A 10 2.18 -9.31 -15.48
CA SER A 10 0.97 -8.93 -14.74
C SER A 10 0.23 -10.12 -14.08
N SER A 11 0.97 -11.05 -13.48
CA SER A 11 0.40 -12.22 -12.81
C SER A 11 0.20 -11.94 -11.32
N GLY A 12 -1.01 -11.57 -10.95
CA GLY A 12 -1.64 -11.99 -9.69
C GLY A 12 -1.55 -11.09 -8.47
N ILE A 13 -0.38 -10.56 -8.10
CA ILE A 13 -0.24 -9.61 -6.96
C ILE A 13 0.92 -8.68 -7.30
N GLY A 14 0.62 -7.47 -7.77
CA GLY A 14 1.63 -6.44 -8.03
C GLY A 14 2.31 -5.97 -6.74
N PRO A 15 3.59 -5.55 -6.78
CA PRO A 15 4.28 -5.00 -5.62
C PRO A 15 3.65 -3.65 -5.25
N CYS A 16 2.93 -3.62 -4.14
CA CYS A 16 1.96 -2.61 -3.70
C CYS A 16 2.28 -1.16 -4.10
N PRO A 17 1.86 -0.64 -5.26
CA PRO A 17 2.38 0.63 -5.76
C PRO A 17 1.73 1.88 -5.15
N GLN A 18 0.75 1.74 -4.24
CA GLN A 18 -0.24 2.80 -4.05
C GLN A 18 -0.32 3.31 -2.61
N VAL A 19 -0.54 4.63 -2.49
CA VAL A 19 -0.91 5.34 -1.25
C VAL A 19 -2.28 4.88 -0.77
N ALA A 20 -3.19 4.61 -1.71
CA ALA A 20 -4.49 4.01 -1.47
C ALA A 20 -4.36 2.50 -1.20
N PRO A 21 -4.80 1.99 -0.04
CA PRO A 21 -4.80 0.55 0.20
C PRO A 21 -5.81 -0.20 -0.70
N GLU A 22 -5.33 -1.31 -1.26
CA GLU A 22 -6.15 -2.29 -1.97
C GLU A 22 -6.69 -3.32 -0.97
N THR A 23 -7.93 -3.78 -1.16
CA THR A 23 -8.61 -4.64 -0.19
C THR A 23 -9.31 -5.84 -0.82
N PHE A 24 -9.25 -6.98 -0.16
CA PHE A 24 -9.80 -8.23 -0.67
C PHE A 24 -10.20 -9.17 0.46
N LEU A 25 -11.01 -10.18 0.13
CA LEU A 25 -11.38 -11.26 1.04
C LEU A 25 -10.44 -12.44 0.82
N ALA A 26 -9.95 -13.04 1.90
CA ALA A 26 -9.08 -14.20 1.85
C ALA A 26 -9.31 -15.12 3.07
N PRO A 27 -9.08 -16.44 2.95
CA PRO A 27 -9.16 -17.34 4.10
C PRO A 27 -8.00 -17.16 5.07
N VAL A 28 -6.85 -16.67 4.58
CA VAL A 28 -5.64 -16.41 5.37
C VAL A 28 -4.99 -15.12 4.89
N ALA A 29 -4.39 -14.36 5.80
CA ALA A 29 -3.71 -13.10 5.49
C ALA A 29 -2.22 -13.36 5.21
N GLN A 30 -1.93 -13.96 4.05
CA GLN A 30 -0.57 -14.22 3.60
C GLN A 30 -0.36 -13.88 2.13
N LEU A 31 0.90 -13.58 1.76
CA LEU A 31 1.25 -13.37 0.36
C LEU A 31 0.97 -14.63 -0.46
N GLY A 32 0.27 -14.46 -1.59
CA GLY A 32 -0.14 -15.57 -2.45
C GLY A 32 -1.37 -16.35 -1.96
N ALA A 33 -2.04 -15.90 -0.89
CA ALA A 33 -3.34 -16.46 -0.50
C ALA A 33 -4.37 -16.33 -1.65
N PRO A 34 -5.28 -17.30 -1.80
CA PRO A 34 -6.37 -17.17 -2.76
C PRO A 34 -7.30 -16.01 -2.36
N VAL A 35 -7.70 -15.23 -3.36
CA VAL A 35 -8.67 -14.15 -3.20
C VAL A 35 -10.07 -14.71 -3.41
N LEU A 36 -10.95 -14.53 -2.40
CA LEU A 36 -12.35 -14.95 -2.45
C LEU A 36 -13.26 -13.91 -3.11
N GLY A 37 -12.79 -12.66 -3.20
CA GLY A 37 -13.52 -11.54 -3.79
C GLY A 37 -12.98 -10.19 -3.29
N THR A 38 -13.59 -9.11 -3.77
CA THR A 38 -13.28 -7.77 -3.28
C THR A 38 -13.84 -7.56 -1.87
N SER A 39 -13.14 -6.76 -1.08
CA SER A 39 -13.58 -6.38 0.26
C SER A 39 -14.22 -4.98 0.25
N GLN A 40 -15.25 -4.78 1.07
CA GLN A 40 -15.75 -3.46 1.42
C GLN A 40 -15.25 -3.13 2.83
N TRP A 41 -14.11 -2.42 2.90
CA TRP A 41 -13.41 -2.16 4.17
C TRP A 41 -14.03 -1.01 4.97
N ASP A 42 -14.35 0.07 4.28
CA ASP A 42 -15.02 1.23 4.86
C ASP A 42 -16.19 1.70 3.97
N ARG A 43 -17.05 2.53 4.55
CA ARG A 43 -18.19 3.14 3.84
C ARG A 43 -17.77 4.41 3.06
N HIS A 44 -16.63 5.01 3.37
CA HIS A 44 -16.22 6.31 2.85
C HIS A 44 -15.82 6.22 1.37
N THR A 45 -14.99 5.24 1.00
CA THR A 45 -14.53 5.08 -0.39
C THR A 45 -15.64 4.62 -1.34
N ARG A 46 -16.68 3.95 -0.82
CA ARG A 46 -17.82 3.39 -1.59
C ARG A 46 -17.42 2.54 -2.81
N GLN A 47 -16.18 2.04 -2.83
CA GLN A 47 -15.62 1.24 -3.92
C GLN A 47 -15.10 -0.08 -3.35
N PRO A 48 -15.75 -1.22 -3.63
CA PRO A 48 -15.23 -2.52 -3.26
C PRO A 48 -13.83 -2.71 -3.84
N GLY A 49 -12.88 -3.18 -3.03
CA GLY A 49 -11.50 -3.33 -3.46
C GLY A 49 -10.57 -2.19 -3.08
N ARG A 50 -11.10 -1.05 -2.58
CA ARG A 50 -10.32 0.12 -2.18
C ARG A 50 -10.76 0.68 -0.84
N THR A 51 -9.80 1.24 -0.09
CA THR A 51 -10.04 1.91 1.18
C THR A 51 -9.09 3.11 1.33
N SER A 52 -9.23 3.88 2.40
CA SER A 52 -8.29 4.96 2.73
C SER A 52 -7.21 4.46 3.69
N TYR A 53 -6.05 5.11 3.68
CA TYR A 53 -5.00 4.90 4.67
C TYR A 53 -5.52 5.14 6.10
N ALA A 54 -6.33 6.18 6.28
CA ALA A 54 -6.97 6.50 7.56
C ALA A 54 -7.86 5.35 8.09
N SER A 55 -8.38 4.49 7.20
CA SER A 55 -9.20 3.33 7.55
C SER A 55 -8.41 2.10 7.98
N VAL A 56 -7.11 2.04 7.66
CA VAL A 56 -6.26 0.85 7.89
C VAL A 56 -5.10 1.10 8.85
N CYS A 57 -4.69 2.35 9.06
CA CYS A 57 -3.48 2.68 9.80
C CYS A 57 -3.50 2.29 11.29
N GLN A 58 -4.68 2.08 11.86
CA GLN A 58 -4.86 1.66 13.25
C GLN A 58 -4.82 0.13 13.41
N GLU A 59 -4.85 -0.62 12.31
CA GLU A 59 -4.84 -2.08 12.33
C GLU A 59 -3.45 -2.63 12.60
N LYS A 60 -3.40 -3.80 13.24
CA LYS A 60 -2.13 -4.48 13.50
C LYS A 60 -1.63 -5.16 12.21
N PRO A 61 -0.36 -4.97 11.83
CA PRO A 61 0.21 -5.63 10.67
C PRO A 61 0.29 -7.14 10.90
N VAL A 62 -0.19 -7.92 9.94
CA VAL A 62 -0.17 -9.40 9.98
C VAL A 62 1.12 -9.95 9.39
N ILE A 63 1.66 -9.29 8.36
CA ILE A 63 2.96 -9.61 7.79
C ILE A 63 3.84 -8.37 7.79
N ARG A 64 5.04 -8.54 8.33
CA ARG A 64 6.19 -7.69 8.07
C ARG A 64 7.19 -8.52 7.28
N THR A 65 7.17 -8.45 5.95
CA THR A 65 8.18 -9.13 5.14
C THR A 65 9.56 -8.51 5.43
N PRO A 66 10.54 -9.26 5.95
CA PRO A 66 11.78 -8.67 6.42
C PRO A 66 12.80 -8.40 5.31
N LYS A 67 12.50 -8.67 4.03
CA LYS A 67 13.50 -8.55 2.95
C LYS A 67 13.32 -7.37 2.00
N HIS A 68 12.12 -6.86 1.80
CA HIS A 68 11.91 -5.59 1.09
C HIS A 68 10.69 -4.88 1.68
N PRO A 69 10.85 -3.67 2.26
CA PRO A 69 9.83 -2.98 3.06
C PRO A 69 8.75 -2.31 2.19
N LEU A 70 8.31 -2.94 1.10
CA LEU A 70 7.50 -2.27 0.08
C LEU A 70 5.99 -2.42 0.26
N CYS A 71 5.55 -3.32 1.15
CA CYS A 71 4.15 -3.62 1.39
C CYS A 71 3.91 -3.90 2.87
N LEU A 72 2.92 -3.23 3.46
CA LEU A 72 2.27 -3.68 4.68
C LEU A 72 1.00 -4.44 4.33
N MET A 73 0.68 -5.43 5.16
CA MET A 73 -0.57 -6.17 5.12
C MET A 73 -1.21 -6.12 6.50
N VAL A 74 -2.47 -5.71 6.56
CA VAL A 74 -3.33 -5.76 7.75
C VAL A 74 -4.54 -6.63 7.44
N ALA A 75 -5.13 -7.24 8.47
CA ALA A 75 -6.33 -8.02 8.29
C ALA A 75 -7.28 -7.88 9.47
N ARG A 76 -8.57 -8.03 9.17
CA ARG A 76 -9.67 -8.06 10.12
C ARG A 76 -10.53 -9.29 9.86
N GLN A 77 -10.99 -9.95 10.93
CA GLN A 77 -11.95 -11.05 10.81
C GLN A 77 -13.28 -10.53 10.23
N LYS A 78 -13.78 -11.16 9.16
CA LYS A 78 -15.13 -10.91 8.63
C LYS A 78 -16.13 -11.91 9.19
N ASP A 79 -15.78 -13.18 9.14
CA ASP A 79 -16.56 -14.33 9.62
C ASP A 79 -15.62 -15.48 9.99
N SER A 80 -16.16 -16.65 10.33
CA SER A 80 -15.42 -17.82 10.81
C SER A 80 -14.30 -18.30 9.88
N HIS A 81 -14.42 -18.05 8.57
CA HIS A 81 -13.50 -18.58 7.55
C HIS A 81 -12.96 -17.50 6.61
N THR A 82 -13.32 -16.24 6.81
CA THR A 82 -12.98 -15.13 5.91
C THR A 82 -12.36 -13.97 6.67
N LEU A 83 -11.24 -13.49 6.15
CA LEU A 83 -10.59 -12.25 6.55
C LEU A 83 -10.86 -11.18 5.49
N GLN A 84 -11.08 -9.95 5.94
CA GLN A 84 -10.81 -8.77 5.12
C GLN A 84 -9.32 -8.49 5.23
N VAL A 85 -8.64 -8.36 4.10
CA VAL A 85 -7.22 -8.04 4.02
C VAL A 85 -7.06 -6.72 3.29
N ALA A 86 -6.15 -5.87 3.79
CA ALA A 86 -5.74 -4.65 3.11
C ALA A 86 -4.21 -4.61 2.95
N THR A 87 -3.76 -4.21 1.76
CA THR A 87 -2.34 -4.07 1.43
C THR A 87 -2.03 -2.66 0.95
N PHE A 88 -0.96 -2.06 1.49
CA PHE A 88 -0.59 -0.67 1.19
C PHE A 88 0.91 -0.40 1.41
N ALA A 89 1.38 0.74 0.90
CA ALA A 89 2.71 1.27 1.22
C ALA A 89 2.61 2.25 2.40
N ASP A 90 3.41 2.05 3.44
CA ASP A 90 3.53 3.01 4.55
C ASP A 90 4.57 4.10 4.25
N GLU A 91 4.75 5.02 5.20
CA GLU A 91 5.73 6.10 5.09
C GLU A 91 7.15 5.59 4.78
N ARG A 92 7.55 4.46 5.36
CA ARG A 92 8.87 3.87 5.14
C ARG A 92 9.00 3.34 3.71
N ALA A 93 8.00 2.60 3.24
CA ALA A 93 7.95 2.08 1.88
C ALA A 93 8.02 3.21 0.84
N LEU A 94 7.29 4.31 1.09
CA LEU A 94 7.27 5.46 0.19
C LEU A 94 8.59 6.22 0.18
N LYS A 95 9.23 6.43 1.34
CA LYS A 95 10.57 7.04 1.41
C LYS A 95 11.61 6.22 0.65
N GLU A 96 11.59 4.90 0.79
CA GLU A 96 12.51 4.02 0.05
C GLU A 96 12.30 4.12 -1.46
N ARG A 97 11.04 4.20 -1.92
CA ARG A 97 10.75 4.41 -3.34
C ARG A 97 11.24 5.75 -3.85
N MET A 98 11.10 6.80 -3.06
CA MET A 98 11.66 8.11 -3.41
C MET A 98 13.18 8.03 -3.48
N ASN A 99 13.83 7.37 -2.52
CA ASN A 99 15.28 7.16 -2.55
C ASN A 99 15.73 6.48 -3.85
N LEU A 100 15.06 5.40 -4.25
CA LEU A 100 15.33 4.72 -5.52
C LEU A 100 15.11 5.63 -6.75
N THR A 101 14.06 6.45 -6.73
CA THR A 101 13.78 7.39 -7.82
C THR A 101 14.87 8.47 -7.92
N TYR A 102 15.36 8.98 -6.79
CA TYR A 102 16.46 9.95 -6.77
C TYR A 102 17.81 9.32 -7.14
N SER A 103 18.05 8.05 -6.78
CA SER A 103 19.32 7.36 -7.09
C SER A 103 19.43 6.85 -8.54
N ASP A 104 18.32 6.46 -9.17
CA ASP A 104 18.32 5.73 -10.45
C ASP A 104 18.36 6.64 -11.70
N ASN A 105 19.03 7.81 -11.64
CA ASN A 105 19.01 8.85 -12.69
C ASN A 105 17.60 9.36 -13.03
N MET A 106 16.59 9.06 -12.20
CA MET A 106 15.22 9.55 -12.33
C MET A 106 14.96 10.77 -11.44
N ALA A 107 16.00 11.44 -10.95
CA ALA A 107 15.89 12.57 -10.02
C ALA A 107 15.06 13.76 -10.55
N MET A 108 14.86 13.86 -11.88
CA MET A 108 14.01 14.88 -12.50
C MET A 108 12.64 14.36 -12.93
N ALA A 109 12.34 13.07 -12.72
CA ALA A 109 11.06 12.49 -13.07
C ALA A 109 9.97 13.01 -12.11
N PRO A 110 8.85 13.55 -12.63
CA PRO A 110 7.74 13.94 -11.78
C PRO A 110 7.11 12.72 -11.11
N VAL A 111 6.76 12.85 -9.83
CA VAL A 111 6.03 11.84 -9.06
C VAL A 111 4.55 12.22 -9.03
N ALA A 112 3.70 11.35 -9.54
CA ALA A 112 2.25 11.48 -9.41
C ALA A 112 1.75 10.65 -8.22
N VAL A 113 0.82 11.20 -7.45
CA VAL A 113 0.23 10.56 -6.28
C VAL A 113 -1.27 10.37 -6.49
N PHE A 114 -1.72 9.12 -6.37
CA PHE A 114 -3.13 8.73 -6.49
C PHE A 114 -3.53 7.90 -5.26
N ASP A 115 -4.51 8.29 -4.45
CA ASP A 115 -5.25 9.58 -4.43
C ASP A 115 -4.99 10.31 -3.11
N ILE A 116 -4.93 11.64 -3.16
CA ILE A 116 -4.55 12.50 -2.01
C ILE A 116 -5.58 12.42 -0.88
N ASP A 117 -6.85 12.29 -1.23
CA ASP A 117 -7.98 12.15 -0.29
C ASP A 117 -8.00 10.79 0.43
N LEU A 118 -7.18 9.83 -0.01
CA LEU A 118 -7.05 8.53 0.65
C LEU A 118 -5.89 8.49 1.66
N ASP A 119 -5.12 9.58 1.82
CA ASP A 119 -4.17 9.74 2.93
C ASP A 119 -4.90 10.10 4.25
N ASP A 120 -4.18 10.14 5.36
CA ASP A 120 -4.70 10.63 6.64
C ASP A 120 -4.54 12.15 6.77
N PHE A 121 -5.33 12.91 6.00
CA PHE A 121 -5.29 14.36 5.99
C PHE A 121 -5.76 15.02 7.31
N TYR A 122 -6.45 14.27 8.18
CA TYR A 122 -6.90 14.76 9.50
C TYR A 122 -6.02 14.32 10.67
N GLY A 123 -4.98 13.51 10.44
CA GLY A 123 -4.08 13.05 11.51
C GLY A 123 -4.69 12.02 12.47
N LYS A 124 -5.71 11.28 12.06
CA LYS A 124 -6.40 10.25 12.86
C LYS A 124 -5.49 9.06 13.22
N CYS A 125 -4.41 8.87 12.48
CA CYS A 125 -3.43 7.81 12.68
C CYS A 125 -2.34 8.19 13.70
N GLY A 126 -2.35 9.42 14.23
CA GLY A 126 -1.36 9.90 15.21
C GLY A 126 0.03 10.19 14.63
N ARG A 127 0.16 10.32 13.30
CA ARG A 127 1.43 10.58 12.60
C ARG A 127 1.52 12.00 12.03
N GLY A 128 0.60 12.88 12.42
CA GLY A 128 0.40 14.19 11.82
C GLY A 128 -0.44 14.12 10.54
N MET A 129 -0.68 15.27 9.91
CA MET A 129 -1.50 15.37 8.71
C MET A 129 -0.75 14.85 7.47
N SER A 130 -1.46 14.10 6.64
CA SER A 130 -1.01 13.57 5.35
C SER A 130 0.36 12.88 5.41
N PRO A 131 0.54 11.87 6.28
CA PRO A 131 1.84 11.26 6.52
C PRO A 131 2.43 10.59 5.27
N LEU A 132 1.60 10.01 4.39
CA LEU A 132 2.08 9.35 3.17
C LEU A 132 2.57 10.36 2.14
N ILE A 133 1.81 11.44 1.92
CA ILE A 133 2.23 12.53 1.03
C ILE A 133 3.49 13.21 1.56
N ARG A 134 3.55 13.46 2.87
CA ARG A 134 4.75 14.03 3.50
C ARG A 134 5.97 13.14 3.31
N ALA A 135 5.82 11.82 3.43
CA ALA A 135 6.89 10.86 3.19
C ALA A 135 7.44 10.93 1.74
N ILE A 136 6.56 11.16 0.76
CA ILE A 136 6.94 11.38 -0.64
C ILE A 136 7.67 12.73 -0.79
N ALA A 137 7.09 13.80 -0.25
CA ALA A 137 7.59 15.16 -0.43
C ALA A 137 8.95 15.42 0.24
N THR A 138 9.25 14.78 1.37
CA THR A 138 10.54 14.96 2.05
C THR A 138 11.67 14.13 1.45
N GLY A 139 11.36 13.11 0.65
CA GLY A 139 12.36 12.18 0.12
C GLY A 139 13.15 11.44 1.21
N PRO A 140 14.28 10.80 0.85
CA PRO A 140 15.25 10.30 1.82
C PRO A 140 15.91 11.47 2.58
N VAL A 141 16.22 11.22 3.86
CA VAL A 141 17.09 12.08 4.69
C VAL A 141 18.54 11.86 4.32
#